data_AF-A0A0C1NYK9-F1
#
_entry.id   AF-A0A0C1NYK9-F1
#
_cell.length_a   1.000
_cell.length_b   1.000
_cell.length_c   1.000
_cell.angle_alpha   90.00
_cell.angle_beta   90.00
_cell.angle_gamma   90.00
#
_symmetry.space_group_name_H-M   'P 1'
#
loop_
_entity.id
_entity.type
_entity.pdbx_description
1 polymer ?
#
loop_
_entity_poly.entity_id
_entity_poly.type
_entity_poly.pdbx_seq_one_letter_code
_entity_poly.pdbx_strand_id
1 'polypeptide(L)'
;MADKISRSSRQVELSDNPKPLTRRNRKGEFYTRTKEVEAEIKDALILDWPTLITRARISDKSSPKYLQEESLVYFIQKALTLKEEDAFRNLFQILHNRCAGYIRSHFRSFSLDKQEDAFQNVIEHLVDKIMNLKNDSSDFFQVRFWFGLKRIMITEYGNQLEEIEDDEKLVSIDEQITGTEGPGPMLEIPSHLISPEELTMLKAGLSSIRDPYRKVFILRYYGGWPIKSNDPAEVTISSRFGVTPRTIQNWLDVAENSLTKYRKEMKK
;
A
#
# COMPACT_ATOMS: atom_id res chain seq x y z
N MET A 1 -8.77 -29.23 -53.92
CA MET A 1 -9.25 -30.01 -52.76
C MET A 1 -8.02 -30.55 -52.04
N ALA A 2 -7.66 -30.20 -50.81
CA ALA A 2 -8.22 -29.31 -49.81
C ALA A 2 -7.09 -28.89 -48.86
N ASP A 3 -7.15 -27.64 -48.39
CA ASP A 3 -6.61 -27.08 -47.15
C ASP A 3 -5.26 -27.54 -46.60
N LYS A 4 -4.20 -26.85 -47.03
CA LYS A 4 -3.04 -26.59 -46.17
C LYS A 4 -3.33 -25.39 -45.28
N ILE A 5 -3.77 -25.72 -44.07
CA ILE A 5 -3.64 -25.00 -42.80
C ILE A 5 -2.83 -23.69 -42.92
N SER A 6 -3.55 -22.59 -43.17
CA SER A 6 -3.07 -21.24 -42.94
C SER A 6 -3.16 -20.97 -41.43
N ARG A 7 -2.19 -21.47 -40.67
CA ARG A 7 -1.89 -20.92 -39.34
C ARG A 7 -1.06 -19.66 -39.56
N SER A 8 -1.78 -18.58 -39.85
CA SER A 8 -1.28 -17.22 -39.89
C SER A 8 -0.59 -16.90 -38.57
N SER A 9 0.73 -16.96 -38.58
CA SER A 9 1.63 -16.45 -37.57
C SER A 9 1.35 -14.96 -37.38
N ARG A 10 0.50 -14.61 -36.41
CA ARG A 10 0.44 -13.26 -35.85
C ARG A 10 1.72 -13.01 -35.06
N GLN A 11 2.81 -12.74 -35.77
CA GLN A 11 3.90 -11.93 -35.22
C GLN A 11 3.33 -10.52 -35.07
N VAL A 12 2.77 -10.23 -33.90
CA VAL A 12 2.56 -8.84 -33.47
C VAL A 12 3.96 -8.26 -33.33
N GLU A 13 4.29 -7.26 -34.15
CA GLU A 13 5.55 -6.52 -34.10
C GLU A 13 5.86 -6.16 -32.65
N LEU A 14 6.79 -6.91 -32.05
CA LEU A 14 7.39 -6.57 -30.77
C LEU A 14 8.23 -5.34 -31.05
N SER A 15 7.71 -4.15 -30.72
CA SER A 15 8.59 -3.00 -30.65
C SER A 15 9.68 -3.32 -29.62
N ASP A 16 10.93 -3.43 -30.05
CA ASP A 16 12.11 -3.66 -29.19
C ASP A 16 12.32 -2.54 -28.17
N ASN A 17 11.53 -1.46 -28.26
CA ASN A 17 11.56 -0.35 -27.35
C ASN A 17 10.36 -0.34 -26.41
N PRO A 18 10.59 -0.04 -25.11
CA PRO A 18 9.52 0.14 -24.15
C PRO A 18 8.60 1.27 -24.59
N LYS A 19 7.29 1.05 -24.40
CA LYS A 19 6.26 2.04 -24.70
C LYS A 19 6.53 3.32 -23.90
N PRO A 20 6.47 4.51 -24.51
CA PRO A 20 6.66 5.77 -23.78
C PRO A 20 5.52 5.98 -22.77
N LEU A 21 5.85 6.60 -21.64
CA LEU A 21 4.88 7.02 -20.63
C LEU A 21 4.11 8.26 -21.14
N THR A 22 2.81 8.30 -20.87
CA THR A 22 1.92 9.40 -21.28
C THR A 22 1.68 10.40 -20.15
N ARG A 23 1.85 9.99 -18.89
CA ARG A 23 1.67 10.86 -17.73
C ARG A 23 2.66 12.01 -17.70
N ARG A 24 2.19 13.19 -17.27
CA ARG A 24 3.02 14.39 -17.03
C ARG A 24 3.08 14.78 -15.56
N ASN A 25 4.23 15.27 -15.13
CA ASN A 25 4.40 15.89 -13.84
C ASN A 25 3.83 17.32 -13.84
N ARG A 26 3.89 18.00 -12.70
CA ARG A 26 3.35 19.36 -12.53
C ARG A 26 4.10 20.44 -13.30
N LYS A 27 5.33 20.16 -13.74
CA LYS A 27 6.12 21.02 -14.63
C LYS A 27 5.77 20.78 -16.10
N GLY A 28 4.84 19.88 -16.40
CA GLY A 28 4.45 19.50 -17.77
C GLY A 28 5.42 18.53 -18.44
N GLU A 29 6.44 18.06 -17.73
CA GLU A 29 7.42 17.08 -18.21
C GLU A 29 6.84 15.67 -18.09
N PHE A 30 7.16 14.79 -19.04
CA PHE A 30 6.73 13.39 -18.96
C PHE A 30 7.40 12.68 -17.80
N TYR A 31 6.67 11.74 -17.20
CA TYR A 31 7.29 10.77 -16.31
C TYR A 31 8.34 9.96 -17.09
N THR A 32 9.49 9.75 -16.45
CA THR A 32 10.58 8.95 -17.00
C THR A 32 10.89 7.83 -16.02
N ARG A 33 10.95 6.60 -16.53
CA ARG A 33 11.45 5.46 -15.75
C ARG A 33 12.94 5.67 -15.44
N THR A 34 13.44 5.01 -14.40
CA THR A 34 14.88 5.03 -14.10
C THR A 34 15.65 4.26 -15.18
N LYS A 35 16.96 4.51 -15.28
CA LYS A 35 17.79 3.85 -16.30
C LYS A 35 17.81 2.33 -16.11
N GLU A 36 17.76 1.90 -14.85
CA GLU A 36 17.76 0.51 -14.43
C GLU A 36 16.47 -0.17 -14.88
N VAL A 37 15.31 0.43 -14.62
CA VAL A 37 13.99 -0.10 -15.04
C VAL A 37 13.87 -0.13 -16.56
N GLU A 38 14.34 0.90 -17.28
CA GLU A 38 14.37 0.90 -18.75
C GLU A 38 15.23 -0.24 -19.32
N ALA A 39 16.40 -0.48 -18.73
CA ALA A 39 17.30 -1.57 -19.14
C ALA A 39 16.67 -2.94 -18.86
N GLU A 40 16.12 -3.13 -17.65
CA GLU A 40 15.41 -4.36 -17.28
C GLU A 40 14.27 -4.67 -18.24
N ILE A 41 13.45 -3.68 -18.59
CA ILE A 41 12.34 -3.84 -19.54
C ILE A 41 12.88 -4.22 -20.92
N LYS A 42 13.90 -3.53 -21.43
CA LYS A 42 14.49 -3.84 -22.75
C LYS A 42 15.05 -5.26 -22.80
N ASP A 43 15.81 -5.67 -21.79
CA ASP A 43 16.38 -7.02 -21.72
C ASP A 43 15.29 -8.09 -21.65
N ALA A 44 14.20 -7.79 -20.93
CA ALA A 44 13.09 -8.71 -20.73
C ALA A 44 12.09 -8.72 -21.90
N LEU A 45 12.07 -7.68 -22.76
CA LEU A 45 11.20 -7.60 -23.95
C LEU A 45 11.55 -8.65 -25.02
N ILE A 46 12.79 -9.11 -25.03
CA ILE A 46 13.31 -10.12 -25.99
C ILE A 46 12.89 -11.54 -25.59
N LEU A 47 12.48 -11.72 -24.32
CA LEU A 47 12.08 -13.02 -23.79
C LEU A 47 10.64 -13.37 -24.17
N ASP A 48 10.36 -14.66 -24.34
CA ASP A 48 8.99 -15.17 -24.42
C ASP A 48 8.33 -15.15 -23.03
N TRP A 49 6.99 -15.21 -23.00
CA TRP A 49 6.23 -15.14 -21.75
C TRP A 49 6.64 -16.17 -20.69
N PRO A 50 6.84 -17.47 -21.03
CA PRO A 50 7.29 -18.46 -20.04
C PRO A 50 8.65 -18.12 -19.41
N THR A 51 9.63 -17.68 -20.21
CA THR A 51 10.96 -17.30 -19.71
C THR A 51 10.89 -16.04 -18.88
N LEU A 52 10.07 -15.05 -19.30
CA LEU A 52 9.83 -13.84 -18.52
C LEU A 52 9.22 -14.14 -17.15
N ILE A 53 8.20 -15.00 -17.08
CA ILE A 53 7.56 -15.41 -15.83
C ILE A 53 8.59 -16.10 -14.92
N THR A 54 9.44 -16.95 -15.48
CA THR A 54 10.52 -17.62 -14.74
C THR A 54 11.51 -16.62 -14.15
N ARG A 55 11.92 -15.61 -14.93
CA ARG A 55 12.76 -14.51 -14.46
C ARG A 55 12.07 -13.68 -13.37
N ALA A 56 10.79 -13.37 -13.54
CA ALA A 56 10.01 -12.59 -12.59
C ALA A 56 9.87 -13.29 -11.22
N ARG A 57 9.92 -14.63 -11.17
CA ARG A 57 9.88 -15.40 -9.91
C ARG A 57 11.14 -15.27 -9.05
N ILE A 58 12.22 -14.70 -9.58
CA ILE A 58 13.43 -14.43 -8.79
C ILE A 58 13.08 -13.38 -7.72
N SER A 59 13.19 -13.76 -6.46
CA SER A 59 12.87 -12.89 -5.30
C SER A 59 14.09 -12.19 -4.71
N ASP A 60 15.30 -12.61 -5.06
CA ASP A 60 16.54 -12.00 -4.57
C ASP A 60 16.83 -10.70 -5.30
N LYS A 61 16.74 -9.58 -4.57
CA LYS A 61 17.01 -8.22 -5.09
C LYS A 61 18.47 -7.99 -5.46
N SER A 62 19.39 -8.80 -4.93
CA SER A 62 20.82 -8.71 -5.25
C SER A 62 21.16 -9.39 -6.58
N SER A 63 20.24 -10.20 -7.10
CA SER A 63 20.42 -10.89 -8.36
C SER A 63 20.35 -9.91 -9.54
N PRO A 64 21.31 -9.93 -10.47
CA PRO A 64 21.25 -9.10 -11.67
C PRO A 64 20.09 -9.47 -12.60
N LYS A 65 19.45 -10.64 -12.39
CA LYS A 65 18.27 -11.08 -13.15
C LYS A 65 16.96 -10.67 -12.49
N TYR A 66 17.00 -10.10 -11.28
CA TYR A 66 15.82 -9.58 -10.61
C TYR A 66 15.12 -8.55 -11.49
N LEU A 67 13.80 -8.61 -11.53
CA LEU A 67 12.96 -7.58 -12.15
C LEU A 67 12.33 -6.75 -11.05
N GLN A 68 12.48 -5.44 -11.11
CA GLN A 68 11.82 -4.52 -10.19
C GLN A 68 10.30 -4.54 -10.37
N GLU A 69 9.58 -4.16 -9.32
CA GLU A 69 8.12 -4.10 -9.35
C GLU A 69 7.62 -3.13 -10.43
N GLU A 70 8.33 -2.02 -10.64
CA GLU A 70 8.11 -1.07 -11.73
C GLU A 70 8.15 -1.76 -13.11
N SER A 71 9.14 -2.62 -13.33
CA SER A 71 9.30 -3.43 -14.54
C SER A 71 8.16 -4.45 -14.66
N LEU A 72 7.75 -5.09 -13.56
CA LEU A 72 6.61 -6.02 -13.55
C LEU A 72 5.31 -5.33 -13.94
N VAL A 73 5.05 -4.11 -13.46
CA VAL A 73 3.85 -3.34 -13.83
C VAL A 73 3.80 -3.09 -15.34
N TYR A 74 4.93 -2.78 -15.97
CA TYR A 74 4.99 -2.65 -17.43
C TYR A 74 4.56 -3.96 -18.13
N PHE A 75 5.09 -5.11 -17.70
CA PHE A 75 4.74 -6.39 -18.32
C PHE A 75 3.31 -6.84 -18.05
N ILE A 76 2.76 -6.53 -16.86
CA ILE A 76 1.34 -6.73 -16.55
C ILE A 76 0.47 -5.91 -17.51
N GLN A 77 0.80 -4.63 -17.72
CA GLN A 77 0.08 -3.77 -18.66
C GLN A 77 0.21 -4.27 -20.11
N LYS A 78 1.40 -4.74 -20.50
CA LYS A 78 1.63 -5.32 -21.83
C LYS A 78 0.80 -6.60 -22.03
N ALA A 79 0.77 -7.49 -21.05
CA ALA A 79 -0.04 -8.70 -21.08
C ALA A 79 -1.55 -8.38 -21.20
N LEU A 80 -2.04 -7.38 -20.46
CA LEU A 80 -3.43 -6.89 -20.60
C LEU A 80 -3.73 -6.35 -21.99
N THR A 81 -2.81 -5.56 -22.56
CA THR A 81 -2.97 -4.97 -23.89
C THR A 81 -3.01 -6.04 -24.99
N LEU A 82 -2.17 -7.07 -24.86
CA LEU A 82 -2.10 -8.20 -25.78
C LEU A 82 -3.14 -9.30 -25.51
N LYS A 83 -3.94 -9.16 -24.43
CA LYS A 83 -4.92 -10.15 -23.96
C LYS A 83 -4.30 -11.51 -23.63
N GLU A 84 -3.09 -11.49 -23.10
CA GLU A 84 -2.35 -12.67 -22.65
C GLU A 84 -2.71 -12.99 -21.19
N GLU A 85 -3.84 -13.67 -20.99
CA GLU A 85 -4.43 -13.91 -19.67
C GLU A 85 -3.52 -14.71 -18.73
N ASP A 86 -2.82 -15.72 -19.25
CA ASP A 86 -1.89 -16.54 -18.47
C ASP A 86 -0.69 -15.74 -17.99
N ALA A 87 -0.11 -14.90 -18.85
CA ALA A 87 0.99 -14.03 -18.49
C ALA A 87 0.56 -13.00 -17.44
N PHE A 88 -0.60 -12.37 -17.64
CA PHE A 88 -1.19 -11.43 -16.69
C PHE A 88 -1.35 -12.07 -15.31
N ARG A 89 -2.05 -13.21 -15.22
CA ARG A 89 -2.31 -13.91 -13.96
C ARG A 89 -1.02 -14.28 -13.21
N ASN A 90 -0.03 -14.83 -13.92
CA ASN A 90 1.23 -15.23 -13.30
C ASN A 90 2.04 -14.02 -12.81
N LEU A 91 2.18 -12.98 -13.63
CA LEU A 91 2.93 -11.77 -13.26
C LEU A 91 2.26 -11.02 -12.11
N PHE A 92 0.92 -10.94 -12.13
CA PHE A 92 0.17 -10.33 -11.05
C PHE A 92 0.31 -11.12 -9.74
N GLN A 93 0.24 -12.45 -9.78
CA GLN A 93 0.47 -13.29 -8.58
C GLN A 93 1.86 -13.07 -7.99
N ILE A 94 2.89 -12.92 -8.83
CA ILE A 94 4.26 -12.62 -8.40
C ILE A 94 4.29 -11.26 -7.70
N LEU A 95 3.70 -10.22 -8.31
CA LEU A 95 3.64 -8.88 -7.73
C LEU A 95 2.90 -8.88 -6.38
N HIS A 96 1.74 -9.56 -6.32
CA HIS A 96 0.95 -9.75 -5.12
C HIS A 96 1.80 -10.35 -3.98
N ASN A 97 2.50 -11.46 -4.25
CA ASN A 97 3.33 -12.13 -3.24
C ASN A 97 4.46 -11.25 -2.71
N ARG A 98 5.08 -10.43 -3.57
CA ARG A 98 6.14 -9.49 -3.17
C ARG A 98 5.63 -8.36 -2.29
N CYS A 99 4.39 -7.94 -2.50
CA CYS A 99 3.78 -6.85 -1.74
C CYS A 99 3.15 -7.35 -0.43
N ALA A 100 2.71 -8.61 -0.38
CA ALA A 100 1.87 -9.12 0.71
C ALA A 100 2.50 -8.95 2.10
N GLY A 101 3.77 -9.33 2.25
CA GLY A 101 4.47 -9.17 3.53
C GLY A 101 4.59 -7.69 3.95
N TYR A 102 4.86 -6.80 2.98
CA TYR A 102 4.97 -5.37 3.23
C TYR A 102 3.63 -4.76 3.66
N ILE A 103 2.56 -5.05 2.92
CA ILE A 103 1.21 -4.56 3.23
C ILE A 103 0.78 -5.05 4.61
N ARG A 104 0.78 -6.38 4.85
CA ARG A 104 0.38 -6.94 6.15
C ARG A 104 1.18 -6.35 7.30
N SER A 105 2.49 -6.13 7.13
CA SER A 105 3.31 -5.52 8.17
C SER A 105 2.89 -4.09 8.53
N HIS A 106 2.34 -3.33 7.58
CA HIS A 106 1.90 -1.95 7.77
C HIS A 106 0.61 -1.85 8.60
N PHE A 107 -0.23 -2.88 8.56
CA PHE A 107 -1.53 -2.93 9.25
C PHE A 107 -1.50 -3.71 10.57
N ARG A 108 -0.33 -4.15 11.05
CA ARG A 108 -0.17 -4.95 12.28
C ARG A 108 -0.77 -4.33 13.54
N SER A 109 -1.07 -3.05 13.57
CA SER A 109 -1.73 -2.41 14.72
C SER A 109 -3.23 -2.73 14.84
N PHE A 110 -3.86 -3.26 13.79
CA PHE A 110 -5.28 -3.59 13.77
C PHE A 110 -5.54 -5.05 14.12
N SER A 111 -6.79 -5.43 14.40
CA SER A 111 -7.20 -6.83 14.55
C SER A 111 -6.93 -7.65 13.30
N LEU A 112 -6.90 -8.98 13.42
CA LEU A 112 -6.64 -9.87 12.27
C LEU A 112 -7.69 -9.69 11.16
N ASP A 113 -8.96 -9.55 11.53
CA ASP A 113 -10.04 -9.32 10.56
C ASP A 113 -9.83 -8.01 9.80
N LYS A 114 -9.60 -6.91 10.52
CA LYS A 114 -9.34 -5.59 9.91
C LYS A 114 -8.03 -5.54 9.12
N GLN A 115 -7.04 -6.37 9.47
CA GLN A 115 -5.82 -6.53 8.67
C GLN A 115 -6.10 -7.17 7.32
N GLU A 116 -6.95 -8.20 7.27
CA GLU A 116 -7.30 -8.86 6.02
C GLU A 116 -8.22 -7.98 5.16
N ASP A 117 -9.17 -7.27 5.76
CA ASP A 117 -10.00 -6.27 5.07
C ASP A 117 -9.12 -5.17 4.45
N ALA A 118 -8.22 -4.58 5.24
CA ALA A 118 -7.30 -3.56 4.75
C ALA A 118 -6.36 -4.11 3.66
N PHE A 119 -5.91 -5.35 3.80
CA PHE A 119 -5.09 -6.01 2.79
C PHE A 119 -5.85 -6.12 1.46
N GLN A 120 -7.08 -6.62 1.51
CA GLN A 120 -7.94 -6.77 0.34
C GLN A 120 -8.22 -5.42 -0.33
N ASN A 121 -8.61 -4.41 0.45
CA ASN A 121 -8.86 -3.05 -0.05
C ASN A 121 -7.63 -2.42 -0.72
N VAL A 122 -6.43 -2.61 -0.15
CA VAL A 122 -5.17 -2.13 -0.75
C VAL A 122 -4.90 -2.83 -2.08
N ILE A 123 -5.10 -4.16 -2.13
CA ILE A 123 -4.87 -4.93 -3.36
C ILE A 123 -5.89 -4.53 -4.43
N GLU A 124 -7.17 -4.38 -4.10
CA GLU A 124 -8.21 -3.93 -5.04
C GLU A 124 -7.87 -2.55 -5.62
N HIS A 125 -7.52 -1.59 -4.77
CA HIS A 125 -7.07 -0.28 -5.22
C HIS A 125 -5.80 -0.33 -6.09
N LEU A 126 -4.85 -1.21 -5.77
CA LEU A 126 -3.65 -1.39 -6.59
C LEU A 126 -4.01 -1.96 -7.97
N VAL A 127 -4.86 -2.98 -8.00
CA VAL A 127 -5.37 -3.60 -9.24
C VAL A 127 -6.05 -2.56 -10.11
N ASP A 128 -6.97 -1.78 -9.55
CA ASP A 128 -7.69 -0.73 -10.27
C ASP A 128 -6.74 0.30 -10.90
N LYS A 129 -5.67 0.67 -10.20
CA LYS A 129 -4.68 1.62 -10.74
C LYS A 129 -3.80 1.02 -11.83
N ILE A 130 -3.48 -0.26 -11.77
CA ILE A 130 -2.63 -0.95 -12.75
C ILE A 130 -3.44 -1.35 -14.00
N MET A 131 -4.67 -1.82 -13.81
CA MET A 131 -5.53 -2.34 -14.88
C MET A 131 -6.27 -1.25 -15.66
N ASN A 132 -6.33 -0.02 -15.16
CA ASN A 132 -7.00 1.06 -15.86
C ASN A 132 -6.20 1.54 -17.08
N LEU A 133 -6.45 0.91 -18.22
CA LEU A 133 -5.80 1.25 -19.50
C LEU A 133 -6.27 2.60 -20.08
N LYS A 134 -7.34 3.19 -19.54
CA LYS A 134 -7.90 4.48 -20.01
C LYS A 134 -7.20 5.68 -19.36
N ASN A 135 -6.61 5.48 -18.19
CA ASN A 135 -5.90 6.52 -17.48
C ASN A 135 -4.38 6.28 -17.55
N ASP A 136 -3.62 7.29 -17.16
CA ASP A 136 -2.17 7.22 -17.06
C ASP A 136 -1.73 6.80 -15.64
N SER A 137 -2.62 6.19 -14.85
CA SER A 137 -2.30 5.88 -13.46
C SER A 137 -1.27 4.78 -13.35
N SER A 138 -1.28 3.81 -14.27
CA SER A 138 -0.27 2.76 -14.35
C SER A 138 1.13 3.30 -14.58
N ASP A 139 1.28 4.43 -15.30
CA ASP A 139 2.57 5.02 -15.62
C ASP A 139 3.32 5.44 -14.35
N PHE A 140 2.59 5.90 -13.34
CA PHE A 140 3.19 6.25 -12.07
C PHE A 140 3.79 5.04 -11.37
N PHE A 141 3.12 3.89 -11.42
CA PHE A 141 3.61 2.64 -10.83
C PHE A 141 4.77 2.03 -11.63
N GLN A 142 4.94 2.38 -12.90
CA GLN A 142 6.14 2.04 -13.69
C GLN A 142 7.35 2.91 -13.35
N VAL A 143 7.19 3.96 -12.54
CA VAL A 143 8.30 4.86 -12.14
C VAL A 143 8.58 4.81 -10.65
N ARG A 144 7.54 4.74 -9.81
CA ARG A 144 7.67 4.76 -8.34
C ARG A 144 6.66 3.82 -7.69
N PHE A 145 6.77 2.52 -7.96
CA PHE A 145 5.82 1.52 -7.50
C PHE A 145 5.63 1.57 -5.98
N TRP A 146 6.72 1.45 -5.23
CA TRP A 146 6.68 1.40 -3.76
C TRP A 146 6.13 2.68 -3.13
N PHE A 147 6.38 3.83 -3.75
CA PHE A 147 5.80 5.10 -3.30
C PHE A 147 4.29 5.14 -3.54
N GLY A 148 3.83 4.67 -4.69
CA GLY A 148 2.40 4.54 -5.00
C GLY A 148 1.69 3.60 -4.05
N LEU A 149 2.27 2.42 -3.82
CA LEU A 149 1.72 1.43 -2.89
C LEU A 149 1.64 2.00 -1.46
N LYS A 150 2.71 2.64 -0.98
CA LYS A 150 2.73 3.29 0.33
C LYS A 150 1.60 4.30 0.48
N ARG A 151 1.30 5.07 -0.57
CA ARG A 151 0.20 6.04 -0.54
C ARG A 151 -1.17 5.38 -0.45
N ILE A 152 -1.40 4.26 -1.17
CA ILE A 152 -2.63 3.49 -1.03
C ILE A 152 -2.79 2.99 0.40
N MET A 153 -1.74 2.41 0.98
CA MET A 153 -1.77 1.91 2.36
C MET A 153 -2.00 3.00 3.39
N ILE A 154 -1.39 4.18 3.22
CA ILE A 154 -1.59 5.35 4.06
C ILE A 154 -3.08 5.74 4.07
N THR A 155 -3.69 5.84 2.90
CA THR A 155 -5.13 6.14 2.77
C THR A 155 -5.97 5.09 3.47
N GLU A 156 -5.73 3.81 3.19
CA GLU A 156 -6.52 2.72 3.77
C GLU A 156 -6.39 2.66 5.29
N TYR A 157 -5.18 2.87 5.82
CA TYR A 157 -4.95 2.95 7.27
C TYR A 157 -5.80 4.07 7.91
N GLY A 158 -5.97 5.18 7.19
CA GLY A 158 -6.83 6.27 7.61
C GLY A 158 -8.31 5.90 7.66
N ASN A 159 -8.80 5.16 6.66
CA ASN A 159 -10.19 4.68 6.57
C ASN A 159 -10.51 3.66 7.68
N GLN A 160 -9.61 2.69 7.90
CA GLN A 160 -9.77 1.68 8.94
C GLN A 160 -9.91 2.30 10.34
N LEU A 161 -9.11 3.33 10.63
CA LEU A 161 -9.24 4.08 11.88
C LEU A 161 -10.60 4.77 12.03
N GLU A 162 -11.20 5.27 10.95
CA GLU A 162 -12.52 5.92 11.00
C GLU A 162 -13.63 4.87 11.20
N GLU A 163 -13.55 3.72 10.52
CA GLU A 163 -14.51 2.62 10.72
C GLU A 163 -14.51 2.10 12.16
N ILE A 164 -13.33 1.88 12.75
CA ILE A 164 -13.22 1.41 14.13
C ILE A 164 -13.89 2.39 15.09
N GLU A 165 -13.74 3.70 14.87
CA GLU A 165 -14.37 4.71 15.72
C GLU A 165 -15.90 4.75 15.55
N ASP A 166 -16.39 4.52 14.35
CA ASP A 166 -17.82 4.48 14.09
C ASP A 166 -18.44 3.21 14.69
N ASP A 167 -17.75 2.07 14.63
CA ASP A 167 -18.11 0.84 15.32
C ASP A 167 -18.14 1.05 16.86
N GLU A 168 -17.13 1.69 17.44
CA GLU A 168 -17.07 2.02 18.88
C GLU A 168 -18.25 2.92 19.31
N LYS A 169 -18.62 3.92 18.50
CA LYS A 169 -19.78 4.79 18.79
C LYS A 169 -21.09 4.02 18.73
N LEU A 170 -21.25 3.11 17.76
CA LEU A 170 -22.46 2.30 17.62
C LEU A 170 -22.66 1.37 18.81
N VAL A 171 -21.60 0.69 19.26
CA VAL A 171 -21.63 -0.16 20.47
C VAL A 171 -21.99 0.67 21.71
N SER A 172 -21.39 1.85 21.86
CA SER A 172 -21.69 2.76 22.99
C SER A 172 -23.16 3.21 23.04
N ILE A 173 -23.82 3.32 21.89
CA ILE A 173 -25.24 3.68 21.79
C ILE A 173 -26.11 2.45 22.11
N ASP A 174 -25.74 1.26 21.64
CA ASP A 174 -26.49 0.03 21.88
C ASP A 174 -26.41 -0.43 23.34
N GLU A 175 -25.28 -0.24 24.02
CA GLU A 175 -25.14 -0.49 25.46
C GLU A 175 -26.01 0.45 26.31
N GLN A 176 -26.14 1.72 25.90
CA GLN A 176 -27.06 2.68 26.53
C GLN A 176 -28.54 2.32 26.33
N ILE A 177 -28.87 1.61 25.25
CA ILE A 177 -30.24 1.21 24.91
C ILE A 177 -30.60 -0.15 25.54
N THR A 178 -29.65 -1.09 25.60
CA THR A 178 -29.87 -2.48 26.03
C THR A 178 -29.47 -2.73 27.49
N GLY A 179 -28.78 -1.79 28.16
CA GLY A 179 -28.39 -1.91 29.56
C GLY A 179 -27.40 -3.03 29.86
N THR A 180 -26.70 -3.52 28.82
CA THR A 180 -25.74 -4.62 28.94
C THR A 180 -24.33 -4.05 28.82
N GLU A 181 -23.62 -3.91 29.93
CA GLU A 181 -22.19 -3.54 29.93
C GLU A 181 -21.38 -4.74 29.42
N GLY A 182 -21.13 -4.80 28.11
CA GLY A 182 -20.23 -5.75 27.48
C GLY A 182 -18.83 -5.15 27.32
N PRO A 183 -17.75 -5.94 27.28
CA PRO A 183 -16.45 -5.43 26.88
C PRO A 183 -16.48 -5.19 25.36
N GLY A 184 -16.53 -3.93 24.94
CA GLY A 184 -16.49 -3.53 23.53
C GLY A 184 -15.27 -4.08 22.77
N PRO A 185 -15.38 -4.24 21.43
CA PRO A 185 -14.33 -4.85 20.61
C PRO A 185 -13.04 -4.02 20.66
N MET A 186 -12.02 -4.60 21.28
CA MET A 186 -10.71 -3.97 21.48
C MET A 186 -9.80 -4.25 20.28
N LEU A 187 -9.11 -3.23 19.77
CA LEU A 187 -8.09 -3.35 18.71
C LEU A 187 -7.07 -4.47 19.02
N GLU A 188 -7.08 -5.58 18.29
CA GLU A 188 -6.18 -6.73 18.49
C GLU A 188 -4.86 -6.63 17.70
N ILE A 189 -3.85 -5.96 18.27
CA ILE A 189 -2.46 -5.99 17.73
C ILE A 189 -1.85 -7.41 17.86
N PRO A 190 -1.36 -8.07 16.78
CA PRO A 190 -0.63 -9.33 16.89
C PRO A 190 0.78 -9.15 17.46
N SER A 191 1.11 -9.99 18.45
CA SER A 191 2.37 -10.02 19.18
C SER A 191 3.41 -10.90 18.47
N HIS A 192 4.55 -10.34 18.09
CA HIS A 192 5.76 -11.15 17.84
C HIS A 192 7.10 -10.45 18.15
N LEU A 193 7.08 -9.24 18.73
CA LEU A 193 8.31 -8.53 19.15
C LEU A 193 8.18 -7.83 20.52
N ILE A 194 7.02 -7.95 21.19
CA ILE A 194 6.67 -7.25 22.42
C ILE A 194 5.85 -8.24 23.26
N SER A 195 6.09 -8.32 24.57
CA SER A 195 5.32 -9.20 25.48
C SER A 195 3.81 -8.89 25.38
N PRO A 196 2.91 -9.90 25.46
CA PRO A 196 1.46 -9.65 25.54
C PRO A 196 1.07 -8.62 26.61
N GLU A 197 1.80 -8.58 27.72
CA GLU A 197 1.61 -7.60 28.79
C GLU A 197 2.07 -6.19 28.36
N GLU A 198 3.23 -6.07 27.72
CA GLU A 198 3.76 -4.80 27.21
C GLU A 198 2.88 -4.22 26.10
N LEU A 199 2.29 -5.07 25.25
CA LEU A 199 1.31 -4.68 24.25
C LEU A 199 0.00 -4.21 24.87
N THR A 200 -0.48 -4.90 25.90
CA THR A 200 -1.67 -4.50 26.66
C THR A 200 -1.44 -3.17 27.38
N MET A 201 -0.24 -2.94 27.92
CA MET A 201 0.18 -1.67 28.51
C MET A 201 0.29 -0.54 27.49
N LEU A 202 0.85 -0.81 26.29
CA LEU A 202 0.90 0.17 25.20
C LEU A 202 -0.50 0.56 24.71
N LYS A 203 -1.42 -0.41 24.63
CA LYS A 203 -2.83 -0.17 24.29
C LYS A 203 -3.51 0.70 25.34
N ALA A 204 -3.43 0.33 26.62
CA ALA A 204 -4.04 1.10 27.71
C ALA A 204 -3.45 2.53 27.80
N GLY A 205 -2.14 2.67 27.59
CA GLY A 205 -1.48 3.97 27.51
C GLY A 205 -1.99 4.83 26.35
N LEU A 206 -2.16 4.24 25.16
CA LEU A 206 -2.69 4.95 23.98
C LEU A 206 -4.18 5.30 24.13
N SER A 207 -5.00 4.42 24.70
CA SER A 207 -6.43 4.68 24.97
C SER A 207 -6.65 5.77 26.01
N SER A 208 -5.68 6.02 26.90
CA SER A 208 -5.75 7.13 27.87
C SER A 208 -5.53 8.51 27.25
N ILE A 209 -5.03 8.58 26.02
CA ILE A 209 -4.76 9.84 25.32
C ILE A 209 -6.03 10.32 24.63
N ARG A 210 -6.43 11.56 24.92
CA ARG A 210 -7.60 12.18 24.26
C ARG A 210 -7.31 12.49 22.79
N ASP A 211 -8.35 12.43 21.97
CA ASP A 211 -8.31 12.98 20.62
C ASP A 211 -8.22 14.52 20.67
N PRO A 212 -7.50 15.17 19.74
CA PRO A 212 -6.89 14.64 18.51
C PRO A 212 -5.47 14.05 18.68
N TYR A 213 -4.87 14.12 19.87
CA TYR A 213 -3.45 13.78 20.10
C TYR A 213 -3.15 12.30 19.80
N ARG A 214 -4.04 11.40 20.24
CA ARG A 214 -3.94 9.96 20.00
C ARG A 214 -3.93 9.64 18.50
N LYS A 215 -4.89 10.16 17.73
CA LYS A 215 -4.98 9.93 16.29
C LYS A 215 -3.76 10.43 15.53
N VAL A 216 -3.29 11.63 15.86
CA VAL A 216 -2.10 12.22 15.24
C VAL A 216 -0.86 11.36 15.50
N PHE A 217 -0.72 10.85 16.72
CA PHE A 217 0.34 9.92 17.09
C PHE A 217 0.26 8.61 16.29
N ILE A 218 -0.93 8.00 16.22
CA ILE A 218 -1.14 6.75 15.48
C ILE A 218 -0.85 6.95 13.98
N LEU A 219 -1.40 7.99 13.36
CA LEU A 219 -1.18 8.28 11.94
C LEU A 219 0.28 8.57 11.62
N ARG A 220 1.00 9.25 12.52
CA ARG A 220 2.41 9.56 12.34
C ARG A 220 3.29 8.32 12.45
N TYR A 221 3.17 7.57 13.55
CA TYR A 221 4.14 6.54 13.91
C TYR A 221 3.75 5.14 13.43
N TYR A 222 2.45 4.84 13.29
CA TYR A 222 1.97 3.54 12.81
C TYR A 222 1.48 3.64 11.36
N GLY A 223 0.71 4.67 11.02
CA GLY A 223 0.27 4.92 9.64
C GLY A 223 1.39 5.45 8.73
N GLY A 224 2.47 6.00 9.29
CA GLY A 224 3.61 6.54 8.54
C GLY A 224 3.33 7.83 7.77
N TRP A 225 2.30 8.59 8.16
CA TRP A 225 1.87 9.80 7.45
C TRP A 225 2.87 10.96 7.63
N PRO A 226 3.13 11.75 6.57
CA PRO A 226 3.93 12.97 6.68
C PRO A 226 3.16 14.08 7.41
N ILE A 227 3.85 14.85 8.25
CA ILE A 227 3.25 16.03 8.90
C ILE A 227 2.95 17.13 7.87
N LYS A 228 3.89 17.35 6.93
CA LYS A 228 3.80 18.26 5.79
C LYS A 228 4.35 17.59 4.53
N SER A 229 3.86 17.97 3.36
CA SER A 229 4.40 17.55 2.08
C SER A 229 4.38 18.72 1.09
N ASN A 230 5.36 18.74 0.19
CA ASN A 230 5.39 19.67 -0.94
C ASN A 230 4.56 19.16 -2.13
N ASP A 231 4.03 17.93 -2.06
CA ASP A 231 3.13 17.35 -3.04
C ASP A 231 1.67 17.46 -2.56
N PRO A 232 0.88 18.43 -3.04
CA PRO A 232 -0.57 18.51 -2.82
C PRO A 232 -1.41 17.27 -3.12
N ALA A 233 -0.86 16.26 -3.81
CA ALA A 233 -1.55 14.99 -3.97
C ALA A 233 -1.34 14.10 -2.71
N GLU A 234 -0.25 14.27 -1.98
CA GLU A 234 0.05 13.50 -0.78
C GLU A 234 -0.81 13.99 0.40
N VAL A 235 -1.63 13.10 0.95
CA VAL A 235 -2.42 13.43 2.14
C VAL A 235 -1.47 13.49 3.34
N THR A 236 -1.44 14.63 4.00
CA THR A 236 -0.62 14.88 5.19
C THR A 236 -1.48 14.91 6.44
N ILE A 237 -0.86 14.73 7.60
CA ILE A 237 -1.57 14.87 8.87
C ILE A 237 -2.12 16.30 9.00
N SER A 238 -1.34 17.33 8.64
CA SER A 238 -1.81 18.72 8.67
C SER A 238 -3.02 18.96 7.77
N SER A 239 -3.01 18.46 6.53
CA SER A 239 -4.15 18.59 5.62
C SER A 239 -5.37 17.79 6.09
N ARG A 240 -5.19 16.62 6.71
CA ARG A 240 -6.31 15.81 7.22
C ARG A 240 -7.03 16.48 8.38
N PHE A 241 -6.29 17.08 9.30
CA PHE A 241 -6.88 17.76 10.47
C PHE A 241 -7.22 19.23 10.21
N GLY A 242 -6.88 19.78 9.03
CA GLY A 242 -7.11 21.19 8.71
C GLY A 242 -6.31 22.17 9.59
N VAL A 243 -5.16 21.74 10.12
CA VAL A 243 -4.33 22.55 11.04
C VAL A 243 -2.90 22.70 10.54
N THR A 244 -2.16 23.65 11.11
CA THR A 244 -0.77 23.89 10.69
C THR A 244 0.17 22.74 11.10
N PRO A 245 1.29 22.52 10.39
CA PRO A 245 2.31 21.55 10.79
C PRO A 245 2.85 21.76 12.21
N ARG A 246 2.91 23.02 12.67
CA ARG A 246 3.33 23.37 14.04
C ARG A 246 2.33 22.86 15.07
N THR A 247 1.03 22.99 14.79
CA THR A 247 -0.03 22.46 15.64
C THR A 247 0.08 20.93 15.76
N ILE A 248 0.33 20.24 14.65
CA ILE A 248 0.56 18.79 14.64
C ILE A 248 1.77 18.41 15.49
N GLN A 249 2.88 19.14 15.39
CA GLN A 249 4.06 18.87 16.23
C GLN A 249 3.74 19.04 17.73
N ASN A 250 3.06 20.12 18.11
CA ASN A 250 2.64 20.31 19.50
C ASN A 250 1.73 19.17 19.98
N TRP A 251 0.83 18.68 19.13
CA TRP A 251 -0.04 17.56 19.46
C TRP A 251 0.72 16.24 19.65
N LEU A 252 1.76 15.99 18.85
CA LEU A 252 2.66 14.86 19.02
C LEU A 252 3.41 14.96 20.35
N ASP A 253 3.95 16.14 20.68
CA ASP A 253 4.68 16.37 21.93
C ASP A 253 3.76 16.13 23.15
N VAL A 254 2.48 16.52 23.07
CA VAL A 254 1.48 16.23 24.12
C VAL A 254 1.21 14.72 24.26
N ALA A 255 1.05 14.01 23.15
CA ALA A 255 0.86 12.55 23.16
C ALA A 255 2.08 11.84 23.75
N GLU A 256 3.29 12.24 23.35
CA GLU A 256 4.55 11.64 23.80
C GLU A 256 4.81 11.90 25.30
N ASN A 257 4.49 13.10 25.78
CA ASN A 257 4.54 13.41 27.21
C ASN A 257 3.55 12.57 28.02
N SER A 258 2.33 12.38 27.51
CA SER A 258 1.30 11.55 28.15
C SER A 258 1.75 10.08 28.26
N LEU A 259 2.29 9.53 27.17
CA LEU A 259 2.85 8.17 27.16
C LEU A 259 4.07 8.04 28.07
N THR A 260 4.94 9.05 28.12
CA THR A 260 6.10 9.05 29.00
C THR A 260 5.70 9.06 30.48
N LYS A 261 4.66 9.82 30.83
CA LYS A 261 4.11 9.86 32.19
C LYS A 261 3.51 8.51 32.57
N TYR A 262 2.69 7.93 31.70
CA TYR A 262 2.10 6.60 31.89
C TYR A 262 3.17 5.51 32.09
N ARG A 263 4.23 5.51 31.27
CA ARG A 263 5.36 4.57 31.40
C ARG A 263 6.12 4.72 32.73
N LYS A 264 6.16 5.91 33.33
CA LYS A 264 6.78 6.14 34.64
C LYS A 264 5.90 5.67 35.79
N GLU A 265 4.59 5.85 35.68
CA GLU A 265 3.62 5.41 36.67
C GLU A 265 3.53 3.87 36.74
N MET A 266 3.72 3.18 35.61
CA MET A 266 3.72 1.71 35.53
C MET A 266 5.04 1.03 35.97
N LYS A 267 6.10 1.79 36.24
CA LYS A 267 7.39 1.27 36.76
C LYS A 267 7.52 1.41 38.29
N LYS A 268 6.47 1.88 38.97
CA LYS A 268 6.37 1.99 40.42
C LYS A 268 5.52 0.85 40.96
#